data_AF-E1IEW6-F1
#
_entry.id   AF-E1IEW6-F1
#
_cell.length_a   1.000
_cell.length_b   1.000
_cell.length_c   1.000
_cell.angle_alpha   90.00
_cell.angle_beta   90.00
_cell.angle_gamma   90.00
#
_symmetry.space_group_name_H-M   'P 1'
#
loop_
_entity.id
_entity.type
_entity.pdbx_description
1 polymer ?
#
loop_
_entity_poly.entity_id
_entity_poly.type
_entity_poly.pdbx_seq_one_letter_code
_entity_poly.pdbx_strand_id
1 'polypeptide(L)'
;MSPRRQSPLTIEHAILGFLQERPLHAYALHQELSAPDALGQIWYVKLSHFYALVGKLIQAGYVVSEDDQHEAAPRKLLMLTKAGRAAFTDWLRGPVTDPDQLRIDLLARLYFAQQTGPEAVQRLLSNQRAVVRAWRDHLRRQLIQRADQPDAGLFIQLRVRQMESLLRWLDHPFAPLREMPPVTYSIAVVADSHLPDLAAAFVDYVRSPLGQSRLVHAGFATVPALPSEAPAMLDAPPTPARSLHIFAAASLASAFHTIAADFTAHHAGVDLRFTFGGSYHLSAQLTRGAPADVFAPAHRQAMDLAIHAGRVWPESVYPFASNQLVLVSAPTAPVQLRQPEDLTRPGLRLALGSDQTAVGKYTRDLLHQLAERGMLGSAGYAGVLRNVVYYGSSVNEVMACITRGDADAGIVFASDGKQASDLVQMPIL
;
A
#
# COMPACT_ATOMS: atom_id res chain seq x y z
N MET A 1 15.06 -5.22 53.79
CA MET A 1 15.47 -5.17 52.35
C MET A 1 14.77 -6.32 51.65
N SER A 2 13.68 -6.05 50.94
CA SER A 2 13.02 -7.08 50.12
C SER A 2 14.00 -7.59 49.06
N PRO A 3 14.07 -8.90 48.79
CA PRO A 3 14.96 -9.42 47.77
C PRO A 3 14.60 -8.76 46.43
N ARG A 4 15.58 -8.13 45.78
CA ARG A 4 15.44 -7.68 44.39
C ARG A 4 15.09 -8.93 43.57
N ARG A 5 13.82 -9.07 43.18
CA ARG A 5 13.43 -10.03 42.14
C ARG A 5 14.36 -9.77 40.96
N GLN A 6 15.06 -10.81 40.49
CA GLN A 6 15.85 -10.70 39.27
C GLN A 6 14.92 -10.15 38.18
N SER A 7 15.29 -8.99 37.61
CA SER A 7 14.53 -8.40 36.51
C SER A 7 14.43 -9.45 35.40
N PRO A 8 13.23 -9.80 34.92
CA PRO A 8 13.10 -10.74 33.82
C PRO A 8 13.86 -10.18 32.62
N LEU A 9 14.64 -11.03 31.95
CA LEU A 9 15.44 -10.68 30.78
C LEU A 9 14.54 -9.96 29.75
N THR A 10 14.94 -8.74 29.40
CA THR A 10 14.25 -7.76 28.56
C THR A 10 14.69 -7.93 27.10
N ILE A 11 15.23 -6.90 26.48
CA ILE A 11 15.77 -6.92 25.12
C ILE A 11 16.99 -7.83 24.95
N GLU A 12 17.61 -8.32 26.03
CA GLU A 12 18.77 -9.21 25.97
C GLU A 12 18.52 -10.48 25.16
N HIS A 13 17.27 -10.97 25.09
CA HIS A 13 16.91 -12.09 24.22
C HIS A 13 17.16 -11.80 22.74
N ALA A 14 17.19 -10.54 22.32
CA ALA A 14 17.55 -10.16 20.97
C ALA A 14 18.94 -10.67 20.57
N ILE A 15 19.88 -10.75 21.53
CA ILE A 15 21.22 -11.31 21.29
C ILE A 15 21.12 -12.78 20.81
N LEU A 16 20.16 -13.54 21.35
CA LEU A 16 19.91 -14.92 20.95
C LEU A 16 19.38 -15.00 19.50
N GLY A 17 18.62 -14.00 19.07
CA GLY A 17 18.08 -13.90 17.72
C GLY A 17 19.16 -13.85 16.64
N PHE A 18 20.18 -12.99 16.82
CA PHE A 18 21.32 -12.90 15.90
C PHE A 18 22.18 -14.17 15.87
N LEU A 19 22.17 -14.99 16.93
CA LEU A 19 22.87 -16.27 16.98
C LEU A 19 22.05 -17.44 16.43
N GLN A 20 20.83 -17.22 15.92
CA GLN A 20 19.99 -18.30 15.39
C GLN A 20 20.53 -18.89 14.08
N GLU A 21 21.03 -18.03 13.19
CA GLU A 21 21.46 -18.46 11.85
C GLU A 21 22.86 -19.04 11.87
N ARG A 22 23.78 -18.41 12.62
CA ARG A 22 25.18 -18.79 12.65
C ARG A 22 25.86 -18.45 13.98
N PRO A 23 26.91 -19.18 14.37
CA PRO A 23 27.82 -18.76 15.42
C PRO A 23 28.51 -17.44 15.06
N LEU A 24 28.76 -16.59 16.05
CA LEU A 24 29.43 -15.30 15.86
C LEU A 24 30.42 -15.02 16.98
N HIS A 25 31.49 -14.30 16.67
CA HIS A 25 32.33 -13.69 17.70
C HIS A 25 31.57 -12.57 18.42
N ALA A 26 31.80 -12.40 19.71
CA ALA A 26 31.15 -11.38 20.52
C ALA A 26 31.28 -9.95 19.93
N TYR A 27 32.43 -9.61 19.36
CA TYR A 27 32.64 -8.31 18.74
C TYR A 27 31.83 -8.13 17.45
N ALA A 28 31.83 -9.14 16.57
CA ALA A 28 31.03 -9.12 15.34
C ALA A 28 29.53 -9.05 15.64
N LEU A 29 29.07 -9.82 16.63
CA LEU A 29 27.70 -9.79 17.11
C LEU A 29 27.30 -8.40 17.65
N HIS A 30 28.19 -7.72 18.37
CA HIS A 30 27.96 -6.34 18.81
C HIS A 30 27.86 -5.36 17.64
N GLN A 31 28.71 -5.51 16.62
CA GLN A 31 28.67 -4.69 15.41
C GLN A 31 27.36 -4.88 14.64
N GLU A 32 26.96 -6.14 14.39
CA GLU A 32 25.70 -6.45 13.71
C GLU A 32 24.50 -5.91 14.49
N LEU A 33 24.46 -6.11 15.81
CA LEU A 33 23.39 -5.59 16.66
C LEU A 33 23.31 -4.06 16.63
N SER A 34 24.46 -3.39 16.62
CA SER A 34 24.57 -1.93 16.63
C SER A 34 24.38 -1.29 15.25
N ALA A 35 24.22 -2.10 14.20
CA ALA A 35 24.05 -1.59 12.84
C ALA A 35 22.74 -0.80 12.71
N PRO A 36 22.70 0.30 11.93
CA PRO A 36 21.51 1.14 11.80
C PRO A 36 20.30 0.44 11.18
N ASP A 37 20.53 -0.58 10.34
CA ASP A 37 19.53 -1.43 9.70
C ASP A 37 19.07 -2.61 10.56
N ALA A 38 19.75 -2.84 11.69
CA ALA A 38 19.43 -3.85 12.68
C ALA A 38 18.76 -3.24 13.92
N LEU A 39 19.27 -3.53 15.13
CA LEU A 39 18.73 -2.98 16.38
C LEU A 39 19.42 -1.70 16.83
N GLY A 40 20.41 -1.16 16.10
CA GLY A 40 21.19 0.00 16.51
C GLY A 40 20.37 1.28 16.73
N GLN A 41 19.27 1.44 15.99
CA GLN A 41 18.33 2.57 16.18
C GLN A 41 17.39 2.38 17.39
N ILE A 42 17.23 1.14 17.85
CA ILE A 42 16.29 0.76 18.91
C ILE A 42 17.01 0.67 20.25
N TRP A 43 18.20 0.07 20.25
CA TRP A 43 18.96 -0.31 21.42
C TRP A 43 20.45 -0.01 21.25
N TYR A 44 20.89 1.05 21.91
CA TYR A 44 22.30 1.39 21.99
C TYR A 44 22.95 0.71 23.19
N VAL A 45 23.95 -0.14 22.92
CA VAL A 45 24.71 -0.84 23.96
C VAL A 45 26.19 -0.55 23.78
N LYS A 46 26.85 -0.06 24.84
CA LYS A 46 28.31 0.05 24.86
C LYS A 46 28.93 -1.35 24.88
N LEU A 47 30.05 -1.52 24.19
CA LEU A 47 30.73 -2.80 24.05
C LEU A 47 31.00 -3.50 25.40
N SER A 48 31.45 -2.76 26.43
CA SER A 48 31.68 -3.33 27.77
C SER A 48 30.42 -3.88 28.43
N HIS A 49 29.28 -3.19 28.25
CA HIS A 49 28.00 -3.66 28.75
C HIS A 49 27.52 -4.88 27.96
N PHE A 50 27.71 -4.89 26.64
CA PHE A 50 27.38 -6.02 25.78
C PHE A 50 28.07 -7.32 26.24
N TYR A 51 29.38 -7.27 26.52
CA TYR A 51 30.10 -8.45 27.04
C TYR A 51 29.55 -8.93 28.39
N ALA A 52 29.12 -8.02 29.27
CA ALA A 52 28.49 -8.40 30.53
C ALA A 52 27.13 -9.10 30.30
N LEU A 53 26.36 -8.68 29.30
CA LEU A 53 25.09 -9.33 28.92
C LEU A 53 25.33 -10.72 28.34
N VAL A 54 26.30 -10.87 27.44
CA VAL A 54 26.73 -12.18 26.92
C VAL A 54 27.15 -13.10 28.06
N GLY A 55 27.93 -12.59 29.02
CA GLY A 55 28.32 -13.35 30.22
C GLY A 55 27.12 -13.88 31.01
N LYS A 56 26.05 -13.09 31.16
CA LYS A 56 24.80 -13.55 31.80
C LYS A 56 24.09 -14.64 30.99
N LEU A 57 24.05 -14.52 29.66
CA LEU A 57 23.43 -15.52 28.79
C LEU A 57 24.20 -16.86 28.81
N ILE A 58 25.53 -16.80 28.96
CA ILE A 58 26.37 -17.98 29.16
C ILE A 58 26.09 -18.62 30.52
N GLN A 59 26.06 -17.82 31.60
CA GLN A 59 25.74 -18.32 32.95
C GLN A 59 24.34 -18.94 33.03
N ALA A 60 23.38 -18.42 32.25
CA ALA A 60 22.02 -18.95 32.14
C ALA A 60 21.91 -20.20 31.24
N GLY A 61 22.99 -20.60 30.56
CA GLY A 61 23.00 -21.77 29.66
C GLY A 61 22.31 -21.55 28.32
N TYR A 62 22.04 -20.31 27.93
CA TYR A 62 21.44 -19.98 26.64
C TYR A 62 22.47 -19.88 25.52
N VAL A 63 23.70 -19.51 25.86
CA VAL A 63 24.84 -19.39 24.94
C VAL A 63 26.00 -20.21 25.47
N VAL A 64 26.74 -20.86 24.58
CA VAL A 64 28.04 -21.47 24.89
C VAL A 64 29.12 -20.69 24.17
N SER A 65 30.31 -20.62 24.78
CA SER A 65 31.48 -19.98 24.21
C SER A 65 32.57 -21.03 24.02
N GLU A 66 32.99 -21.24 22.78
CA GLU A 66 34.08 -22.15 22.41
C GLU A 66 35.24 -21.37 21.78
N ASP A 67 36.44 -21.90 21.84
CA ASP A 67 37.59 -21.31 21.15
C ASP A 67 37.50 -21.62 19.65
N ASP A 68 37.67 -20.61 18.81
CA ASP A 68 37.64 -20.81 17.36
C ASP A 68 38.93 -21.48 16.87
N GLN A 69 38.82 -22.75 16.48
CA GLN A 69 39.94 -23.56 15.98
C GLN A 69 40.40 -23.16 14.57
N HIS A 70 39.68 -22.27 13.89
CA HIS A 70 39.99 -21.83 12.51
C HIS A 70 40.72 -20.48 12.44
N GLU A 71 40.85 -19.74 13.55
CA GLU A 71 41.61 -18.48 13.60
C GLU A 71 42.96 -18.65 14.31
N ALA A 72 44.00 -17.98 13.79
CA ALA A 72 45.34 -17.97 14.37
C ALA A 72 45.44 -17.19 15.70
N ALA A 73 44.43 -16.36 16.02
CA ALA A 73 44.31 -15.67 17.29
C ALA A 73 43.16 -16.28 18.11
N PRO A 74 43.31 -16.49 19.42
CA PRO A 74 42.28 -17.12 20.25
C PRO A 74 41.07 -16.18 20.39
N ARG A 75 40.12 -16.28 19.46
CA ARG A 75 38.85 -15.59 19.53
C ARG A 75 37.75 -16.58 19.90
N LYS A 76 36.91 -16.17 20.83
CA LYS A 76 35.79 -16.99 21.30
C LYS A 76 34.61 -16.86 20.35
N LEU A 77 34.06 -18.01 19.96
CA LEU A 77 32.85 -18.14 19.15
C LEU A 77 31.66 -18.35 20.07
N LEU A 78 30.60 -17.56 19.90
CA LEU A 78 29.35 -17.69 20.65
C LEU A 78 28.38 -18.56 19.85
N MET A 79 27.82 -19.56 20.52
CA MET A 79 26.88 -20.52 19.92
C MET A 79 25.60 -20.60 20.74
N LEU A 80 24.46 -20.58 20.05
CA LEU A 80 23.15 -20.70 20.68
C LEU A 80 22.87 -22.15 21.08
N THR A 81 22.48 -22.37 22.34
CA THR A 81 22.10 -23.71 22.84
C THR A 81 20.66 -24.07 22.46
N LYS A 82 20.27 -25.34 22.67
CA LYS A 82 18.86 -25.77 22.54
C LYS A 82 17.94 -24.99 23.50
N ALA A 83 18.40 -24.75 24.73
CA ALA A 83 17.67 -23.95 25.72
C ALA A 83 17.56 -22.48 25.27
N GLY A 84 18.64 -21.90 24.72
CA GLY A 84 18.63 -20.54 24.17
C GLY A 84 17.68 -20.38 22.99
N ARG A 85 17.64 -21.37 22.07
CA ARG A 85 16.67 -21.39 20.95
C ARG A 85 15.22 -21.40 21.45
N ALA A 86 14.92 -22.24 22.45
CA ALA A 86 13.59 -22.30 23.05
C ALA A 86 13.22 -20.97 23.73
N ALA A 87 14.12 -20.42 24.55
CA ALA A 87 13.91 -19.15 25.24
C ALA A 87 13.66 -17.99 24.27
N PHE A 88 14.43 -17.89 23.18
CA PHE A 88 14.20 -16.88 22.15
C PHE A 88 12.84 -17.05 21.46
N THR A 89 12.47 -18.29 21.14
CA THR A 89 11.19 -18.58 20.47
C THR A 89 10.00 -18.21 21.36
N ASP A 90 10.08 -18.51 22.65
CA ASP A 90 9.05 -18.18 23.63
C ASP A 90 8.98 -16.67 23.86
N TRP A 91 10.15 -16.01 23.97
CA TRP A 91 10.23 -14.56 24.02
C TRP A 91 9.59 -13.94 22.78
N LEU A 92 9.94 -14.35 21.55
CA LEU A 92 9.37 -13.77 20.34
C LEU A 92 7.84 -13.93 20.24
N ARG A 93 7.29 -15.04 20.75
CA ARG A 93 5.84 -15.32 20.70
C ARG A 93 5.04 -14.60 21.79
N GLY A 94 5.65 -14.34 22.94
CA GLY A 94 5.01 -13.67 24.06
C GLY A 94 4.67 -12.20 23.78
N PRO A 95 3.72 -11.60 24.52
CA PRO A 95 3.59 -10.15 24.59
C PRO A 95 4.63 -9.56 25.55
N VAL A 96 4.96 -8.28 25.37
CA VAL A 96 5.65 -7.51 26.40
C VAL A 96 4.68 -7.28 27.57
N THR A 97 5.07 -7.72 28.76
CA THR A 97 4.26 -7.67 29.99
C THR A 97 4.65 -6.53 30.95
N ASP A 98 5.76 -5.84 30.67
CA ASP A 98 6.17 -4.63 31.39
C ASP A 98 5.91 -3.37 30.53
N PRO A 99 5.02 -2.46 30.97
CA PRO A 99 4.73 -1.21 30.27
C PRO A 99 5.93 -0.29 30.04
N ASP A 100 6.98 -0.40 30.87
CA ASP A 100 8.17 0.47 30.79
C ASP A 100 9.18 -0.06 29.76
N GLN A 101 9.14 -1.36 29.48
CA GLN A 101 9.98 -2.03 28.48
C GLN A 101 9.35 -2.08 27.10
N LEU A 102 8.05 -1.79 27.01
CA LEU A 102 7.24 -1.87 25.79
C LEU A 102 7.92 -1.27 24.56
N ARG A 103 8.49 -0.06 24.67
CA ARG A 103 9.12 0.62 23.53
C ARG A 103 10.27 -0.21 22.95
N ILE A 104 11.17 -0.68 23.80
CA ILE A 104 12.42 -1.31 23.37
C ILE A 104 12.15 -2.78 23.00
N ASP A 105 11.41 -3.50 23.86
CA ASP A 105 11.18 -4.94 23.70
C ASP A 105 10.20 -5.25 22.55
N LEU A 106 9.16 -4.44 22.35
CA LEU A 106 8.23 -4.63 21.22
C LEU A 106 8.93 -4.38 19.88
N LEU A 107 9.76 -3.34 19.79
CA LEU A 107 10.50 -3.03 18.55
C LEU A 107 11.50 -4.14 18.22
N ALA A 108 12.22 -4.68 19.22
CA ALA A 108 13.11 -5.81 19.01
C ALA A 108 12.36 -7.08 18.56
N ARG A 109 11.20 -7.39 19.17
CA ARG A 109 10.36 -8.52 18.74
C ARG A 109 9.83 -8.33 17.32
N LEU A 110 9.43 -7.10 16.95
CA LEU A 110 8.97 -6.78 15.59
C LEU A 110 10.07 -7.00 14.55
N TYR A 111 11.30 -6.59 14.84
CA TYR A 111 12.45 -6.82 13.96
C TYR A 111 12.62 -8.30 13.60
N PHE A 112 12.63 -9.20 14.59
CA PHE A 112 12.75 -10.63 14.33
C PHE A 112 11.47 -11.27 13.77
N ALA A 113 10.29 -10.81 14.18
CA ALA A 113 9.03 -11.31 13.66
C ALA A 113 8.90 -11.03 12.14
N GLN A 114 9.37 -9.86 11.69
CA GLN A 114 9.39 -9.50 10.26
C GLN A 114 10.25 -10.45 9.44
N GLN A 115 11.37 -10.92 9.98
CA GLN A 115 12.24 -11.90 9.32
C GLN A 115 11.63 -13.31 9.28
N THR A 116 10.78 -13.65 10.27
CA THR A 116 10.08 -14.94 10.32
C THR A 116 8.90 -14.99 9.33
N GLY A 117 8.24 -13.85 9.09
CA GLY A 117 7.16 -13.72 8.12
C GLY A 117 5.87 -13.10 8.69
N PRO A 118 4.88 -12.84 7.82
CA PRO A 118 3.70 -12.04 8.16
C PRO A 118 2.84 -12.67 9.29
N GLU A 119 2.74 -14.00 9.35
CA GLU A 119 1.99 -14.69 10.40
C GLU A 119 2.59 -14.48 11.80
N ALA A 120 3.93 -14.41 11.91
CA ALA A 120 4.62 -14.18 13.17
C ALA A 120 4.34 -12.75 13.66
N VAL A 121 4.39 -11.77 12.75
CA VAL A 121 4.06 -10.37 13.04
C VAL A 121 2.61 -10.25 13.51
N GLN A 122 1.66 -10.84 12.78
CA GLN A 122 0.23 -10.80 13.15
C GLN A 122 -0.03 -11.39 14.53
N ARG A 123 0.62 -12.50 14.87
CA ARG A 123 0.52 -13.14 16.18
C ARG A 123 1.09 -12.26 17.29
N LEU A 124 2.28 -11.70 17.10
CA LEU A 124 2.93 -10.79 18.06
C LEU A 124 2.04 -9.57 18.34
N LEU A 125 1.53 -8.93 17.28
CA LEU A 125 0.65 -7.77 17.40
C LEU A 125 -0.66 -8.11 18.11
N SER A 126 -1.26 -9.26 17.80
CA SER A 126 -2.50 -9.72 18.44
C SER A 126 -2.32 -10.00 19.93
N ASN A 127 -1.22 -10.65 20.30
CA ASN A 127 -0.87 -10.90 21.70
C ASN A 127 -0.61 -9.59 22.45
N GLN A 128 0.16 -8.67 21.84
CA GLN A 128 0.45 -7.37 22.45
C GLN A 128 -0.81 -6.53 22.66
N ARG A 129 -1.74 -6.55 21.70
CA ARG A 129 -3.02 -5.83 21.76
C ARG A 129 -3.82 -6.17 23.01
N ALA A 130 -3.91 -7.45 23.38
CA ALA A 130 -4.63 -7.87 24.58
C ALA A 130 -4.03 -7.27 25.86
N VAL A 131 -2.70 -7.26 25.96
CA VAL A 131 -1.99 -6.73 27.13
C VAL A 131 -2.11 -5.21 27.23
N VAL A 132 -1.95 -4.48 26.11
CA VAL A 132 -2.08 -3.01 26.11
C VAL A 132 -3.52 -2.57 26.44
N ARG A 133 -4.54 -3.32 25.99
CA ARG A 133 -5.94 -3.08 26.40
C ARG A 133 -6.11 -3.22 27.91
N ALA A 134 -5.58 -4.30 28.50
CA ALA A 134 -5.65 -4.52 29.94
C ALA A 134 -4.97 -3.39 30.74
N TRP A 135 -3.80 -2.91 30.30
CA TRP A 135 -3.12 -1.77 30.92
C TRP A 135 -3.92 -0.47 30.82
N ARG A 136 -4.42 -0.13 29.62
CA ARG A 136 -5.27 1.04 29.41
C ARG A 136 -6.50 1.00 30.33
N ASP A 137 -7.18 -0.14 30.40
CA ASP A 137 -8.41 -0.27 31.18
C ASP A 137 -8.13 -0.18 32.69
N HIS A 138 -6.99 -0.70 33.15
CA HIS A 138 -6.52 -0.50 34.52
C HIS A 138 -6.25 0.98 34.82
N LEU A 139 -5.52 1.68 33.95
CA LEU A 139 -5.23 3.11 34.10
C LEU A 139 -6.50 3.97 34.08
N ARG A 140 -7.47 3.66 33.20
CA ARG A 140 -8.77 4.34 33.15
C ARG A 140 -9.56 4.15 34.45
N ARG A 141 -9.57 2.94 35.03
CA ARG A 141 -10.21 2.72 36.34
C ARG A 141 -9.57 3.56 37.44
N GLN A 142 -8.24 3.66 37.47
CA GLN A 142 -7.54 4.53 38.42
C GLN A 142 -7.85 6.02 38.22
N LEU A 143 -8.06 6.45 36.97
CA LEU A 143 -8.42 7.83 36.65
C LEU A 143 -9.83 8.16 37.14
N ILE A 144 -10.80 7.26 36.92
CA ILE A 144 -12.18 7.41 37.40
C ILE A 144 -12.23 7.54 38.93
N GLN A 145 -11.44 6.75 39.65
CA GLN A 145 -11.36 6.82 41.13
C GLN A 145 -10.79 8.15 41.65
N ARG A 146 -10.19 8.96 40.79
CA ARG A 146 -9.56 10.25 41.12
C ARG A 146 -10.28 11.44 40.48
N ALA A 147 -11.49 11.24 39.95
CA ALA A 147 -12.20 12.24 39.17
C ALA A 147 -12.46 13.56 39.94
N ASP A 148 -12.61 13.50 41.26
CA ASP A 148 -12.90 14.67 42.11
C ASP A 148 -11.65 15.51 42.48
N GLN A 149 -10.46 15.12 41.99
CA GLN A 149 -9.21 15.80 42.32
C GLN A 149 -8.70 16.62 41.12
N PRO A 150 -8.61 17.97 41.23
CA PRO A 150 -8.40 18.87 40.08
C PRO A 150 -7.09 18.66 39.32
N ASP A 151 -6.02 18.22 40.00
CA ASP A 151 -4.69 18.00 39.41
C ASP A 151 -4.31 16.51 39.33
N ALA A 152 -5.20 15.62 39.76
CA ALA A 152 -4.81 14.23 39.96
C ALA A 152 -4.69 13.47 38.64
N GLY A 153 -3.56 12.78 38.53
CA GLY A 153 -3.38 11.78 37.51
C GLY A 153 -3.00 12.34 36.14
N LEU A 154 -2.39 13.53 36.03
CA LEU A 154 -1.77 13.97 34.76
C LEU A 154 -0.84 12.90 34.16
N PHE A 155 -0.06 12.22 35.02
CA PHE A 155 0.73 11.05 34.63
C PHE A 155 -0.15 9.91 34.08
N ILE A 156 -1.26 9.60 34.77
CA ILE A 156 -2.20 8.54 34.36
C ILE A 156 -2.87 8.91 33.04
N GLN A 157 -3.29 10.17 32.87
CA GLN A 157 -3.86 10.70 31.63
C GLN A 157 -2.87 10.56 30.47
N LEU A 158 -1.61 10.98 30.66
CA LEU A 158 -0.54 10.80 29.67
C LEU A 158 -0.37 9.32 29.31
N ARG A 159 -0.30 8.43 30.30
CA ARG A 159 -0.17 6.98 30.06
C ARG A 159 -1.38 6.40 29.32
N VAL A 160 -2.61 6.80 29.67
CA VAL A 160 -3.82 6.40 28.93
C VAL A 160 -3.72 6.83 27.47
N ARG A 161 -3.34 8.10 27.21
CA ARG A 161 -3.18 8.61 25.83
C ARG A 161 -2.10 7.85 25.05
N GLN A 162 -0.97 7.53 25.68
CA GLN A 162 0.07 6.70 25.09
C GLN A 162 -0.44 5.30 24.72
N MET A 163 -1.16 4.63 25.63
CA MET A 163 -1.72 3.30 25.39
C MET A 163 -2.82 3.32 24.32
N GLU A 164 -3.67 4.35 24.29
CA GLU A 164 -4.67 4.56 23.23
C GLU A 164 -4.02 4.75 21.86
N SER A 165 -2.97 5.57 21.79
CA SER A 165 -2.24 5.79 20.55
C SER A 165 -1.55 4.52 20.06
N LEU A 166 -0.94 3.77 20.97
CA LEU A 166 -0.35 2.48 20.63
C LEU A 166 -1.41 1.47 20.19
N LEU A 167 -2.59 1.43 20.82
CA LEU A 167 -3.67 0.54 20.40
C LEU A 167 -4.22 0.89 19.02
N ARG A 168 -4.36 2.18 18.70
CA ARG A 168 -4.71 2.60 17.33
C ARG A 168 -3.70 2.07 16.31
N TRP A 169 -2.41 2.17 16.63
CA TRP A 169 -1.36 1.60 15.78
C TRP A 169 -1.44 0.06 15.71
N LEU A 170 -1.64 -0.64 16.83
CA LEU A 170 -1.73 -2.10 16.88
C LEU A 170 -2.98 -2.65 16.18
N ASP A 171 -4.12 -1.97 16.26
CA ASP A 171 -5.36 -2.33 15.55
C ASP A 171 -5.25 -2.06 14.03
N HIS A 172 -4.18 -1.35 13.65
CA HIS A 172 -3.65 -1.15 12.31
C HIS A 172 -3.66 -2.40 11.40
N PRO A 173 -4.43 -2.56 10.30
CA PRO A 173 -4.10 -3.58 9.30
C PRO A 173 -2.74 -3.30 8.64
N PHE A 174 -1.71 -4.05 9.01
CA PHE A 174 -0.37 -3.94 8.42
C PHE A 174 -0.28 -4.72 7.10
N ALA A 175 -0.81 -4.16 6.01
CA ALA A 175 -0.50 -4.60 4.65
C ALA A 175 0.75 -3.86 4.13
N PRO A 176 1.56 -4.40 3.22
CA PRO A 176 2.64 -3.64 2.57
C PRO A 176 2.10 -2.43 1.79
N LEU A 177 2.75 -1.25 1.86
CA LEU A 177 2.36 -0.08 1.05
C LEU A 177 2.59 -0.30 -0.45
N ARG A 178 3.63 -1.09 -0.79
CA ARG A 178 4.00 -1.42 -2.17
C ARG A 178 2.98 -2.30 -2.89
N GLU A 179 1.93 -2.75 -2.19
CA GLU A 179 0.85 -3.59 -2.70
C GLU A 179 -0.49 -2.87 -2.73
N MET A 180 -0.54 -1.54 -2.92
CA MET A 180 -1.79 -0.98 -3.45
C MET A 180 -1.98 -1.59 -4.84
N PRO A 181 -2.96 -2.51 -5.02
CA PRO A 181 -3.09 -3.21 -6.28
C PRO A 181 -3.30 -2.17 -7.36
N PRO A 182 -2.58 -2.27 -8.49
CA PRO A 182 -2.74 -1.30 -9.55
C PRO A 182 -4.22 -1.31 -9.97
N VAL A 183 -4.73 -0.12 -10.26
CA VAL A 183 -6.10 0.07 -10.69
C VAL A 183 -6.27 -0.73 -11.97
N THR A 184 -6.99 -1.86 -11.88
CA THR A 184 -7.11 -2.82 -12.97
C THR A 184 -8.35 -2.48 -13.79
N TYR A 185 -8.13 -2.33 -15.09
CA TYR A 185 -9.13 -2.04 -16.09
C TYR A 185 -9.59 -3.36 -16.70
N SER A 186 -10.89 -3.50 -16.81
CA SER A 186 -11.52 -4.63 -17.48
C SER A 186 -12.30 -4.14 -18.69
N ILE A 187 -12.40 -4.99 -19.69
CA ILE A 187 -13.19 -4.77 -20.90
C ILE A 187 -14.10 -5.97 -21.09
N ALA A 188 -15.33 -5.72 -21.54
CA ALA A 188 -16.30 -6.77 -21.78
C ALA A 188 -17.23 -6.45 -22.94
N VAL A 189 -17.74 -7.51 -23.57
CA VAL A 189 -18.85 -7.43 -24.51
C VAL A 189 -20.15 -7.27 -23.70
N VAL A 190 -20.98 -6.32 -24.09
CA VAL A 190 -22.29 -6.09 -23.46
C VAL A 190 -23.25 -7.20 -23.90
N ALA A 191 -24.05 -7.74 -22.98
CA ALA A 191 -24.94 -8.87 -23.23
C ALA A 191 -25.98 -8.60 -24.33
N ASP A 192 -26.46 -7.36 -24.43
CA ASP A 192 -27.43 -6.91 -25.43
C ASP A 192 -26.76 -6.31 -26.69
N SER A 193 -25.47 -6.58 -26.91
CA SER A 193 -24.71 -6.07 -28.07
C SER A 193 -25.40 -6.44 -29.39
N HIS A 194 -25.51 -5.47 -30.30
CA HIS A 194 -26.09 -5.70 -31.62
C HIS A 194 -25.07 -6.30 -32.59
N LEU A 195 -23.78 -6.24 -32.25
CA LEU A 195 -22.67 -6.72 -33.05
C LEU A 195 -21.69 -7.53 -32.17
N PRO A 196 -22.12 -8.65 -31.55
CA PRO A 196 -21.33 -9.37 -30.56
C PRO A 196 -19.98 -9.89 -31.10
N ASP A 197 -19.95 -10.36 -32.35
CA ASP A 197 -18.70 -10.84 -32.97
C ASP A 197 -17.70 -9.70 -33.20
N LEU A 198 -18.18 -8.54 -33.63
CA LEU A 198 -17.33 -7.36 -33.83
C LEU A 198 -16.86 -6.77 -32.50
N ALA A 199 -17.73 -6.79 -31.49
CA ALA A 199 -17.39 -6.40 -30.12
C ALA A 199 -16.29 -7.32 -29.56
N ALA A 200 -16.43 -8.64 -29.73
CA ALA A 200 -15.42 -9.62 -29.33
C ALA A 200 -14.09 -9.39 -30.08
N ALA A 201 -14.12 -9.18 -31.39
CA ALA A 201 -12.94 -8.88 -32.18
C ALA A 201 -12.21 -7.60 -31.70
N PHE A 202 -12.96 -6.56 -31.33
CA PHE A 202 -12.38 -5.34 -30.75
C PHE A 202 -11.76 -5.62 -29.37
N VAL A 203 -12.44 -6.37 -28.52
CA VAL A 203 -11.92 -6.80 -27.20
C VAL A 203 -10.61 -7.58 -27.35
N ASP A 204 -10.56 -8.53 -28.29
CA ASP A 204 -9.36 -9.31 -28.58
C ASP A 204 -8.24 -8.44 -29.16
N TYR A 205 -8.57 -7.47 -30.01
CA TYR A 205 -7.59 -6.52 -30.53
C TYR A 205 -6.96 -5.67 -29.41
N VAL A 206 -7.76 -5.14 -28.47
CA VAL A 206 -7.27 -4.39 -27.30
C VAL A 206 -6.31 -5.24 -26.46
N ARG A 207 -6.58 -6.55 -26.37
CA ARG A 207 -5.76 -7.53 -25.62
C ARG A 207 -4.56 -8.06 -26.42
N SER A 208 -4.53 -7.86 -27.73
CA SER A 208 -3.45 -8.30 -28.62
C SER A 208 -2.12 -7.59 -28.31
N PRO A 209 -0.96 -8.13 -28.72
CA PRO A 209 0.33 -7.46 -28.54
C PRO A 209 0.39 -6.03 -29.11
N LEU A 210 -0.29 -5.77 -30.22
CA LEU A 210 -0.38 -4.43 -30.81
C LEU A 210 -1.23 -3.49 -29.94
N GLY A 211 -2.42 -3.92 -29.52
CA GLY A 211 -3.29 -3.14 -28.62
C GLY A 211 -2.60 -2.83 -27.29
N GLN A 212 -1.94 -3.82 -26.70
CA GLN A 212 -1.15 -3.68 -25.48
C GLN A 212 0.03 -2.70 -25.66
N SER A 213 0.71 -2.73 -26.81
CA SER A 213 1.76 -1.76 -27.13
C SER A 213 1.23 -0.31 -27.15
N ARG A 214 0.02 -0.09 -27.68
CA ARG A 214 -0.63 1.24 -27.64
C ARG A 214 -0.97 1.68 -26.22
N LEU A 215 -1.45 0.77 -25.38
CA LEU A 215 -1.73 1.03 -23.97
C LEU A 215 -0.46 1.40 -23.18
N VAL A 216 0.63 0.67 -23.39
CA VAL A 216 1.94 0.97 -22.78
C VAL A 216 2.47 2.32 -23.24
N HIS A 217 2.33 2.62 -24.53
CA HIS A 217 2.71 3.94 -25.05
C HIS A 217 1.93 5.06 -24.37
N ALA A 218 0.62 4.86 -24.14
CA ALA A 218 -0.25 5.78 -23.42
C ALA A 218 -0.03 5.81 -21.89
N GLY A 219 0.88 5.01 -21.33
CA GLY A 219 1.26 5.03 -19.92
C GLY A 219 0.50 4.05 -19.02
N PHE A 220 -0.25 3.10 -19.59
CA PHE A 220 -0.81 1.98 -18.85
C PHE A 220 0.23 0.85 -18.70
N ALA A 221 0.09 0.04 -17.64
CA ALA A 221 0.84 -1.20 -17.49
C ALA A 221 0.02 -2.38 -18.04
N THR A 222 0.70 -3.36 -18.64
CA THR A 222 0.05 -4.58 -19.12
C THR A 222 -0.39 -5.46 -17.95
N VAL A 223 -1.47 -6.20 -18.14
CA VAL A 223 -1.89 -7.27 -17.23
C VAL A 223 -1.49 -8.60 -17.87
N PRO A 224 -0.98 -9.60 -17.12
CA PRO A 224 -0.67 -10.91 -17.70
C PRO A 224 -1.92 -11.48 -18.39
N ALA A 225 -1.87 -11.58 -19.72
CA ALA A 225 -2.94 -12.19 -20.48
C ALA A 225 -2.89 -13.72 -20.28
N LEU A 226 -4.04 -14.34 -20.00
CA LEU A 226 -4.21 -15.76 -20.30
C LEU A 226 -3.96 -15.95 -21.81
N PRO A 227 -3.28 -17.02 -22.24
CA PRO A 227 -3.03 -17.26 -23.65
C PRO A 227 -4.37 -17.31 -24.39
N SER A 228 -4.56 -16.34 -25.29
CA SER A 228 -5.64 -16.34 -26.26
C SER A 228 -5.00 -16.64 -27.60
N GLU A 229 -5.44 -17.69 -28.27
CA GLU A 229 -5.08 -17.92 -29.67
C GLU A 229 -5.50 -16.69 -30.47
N ALA A 230 -4.60 -16.17 -31.30
CA ALA A 230 -4.90 -15.05 -32.18
C ALA A 230 -6.04 -15.47 -33.13
N PRO A 231 -7.10 -14.67 -33.30
CA PRO A 231 -8.11 -14.97 -34.30
C PRO A 231 -7.42 -14.99 -35.67
N ALA A 232 -7.66 -16.05 -36.44
CA ALA A 232 -7.22 -16.13 -37.81
C ALA A 232 -7.80 -14.95 -38.60
N MET A 233 -6.94 -14.23 -39.31
CA MET A 233 -7.33 -13.14 -40.20
C MET A 233 -8.25 -13.67 -41.29
N LEU A 234 -9.52 -13.26 -41.26
CA LEU A 234 -10.46 -13.50 -42.35
C LEU A 234 -10.55 -12.22 -43.18
N ASP A 235 -10.11 -12.29 -44.44
CA ASP A 235 -10.50 -11.32 -45.47
C ASP A 235 -12.02 -11.41 -45.67
N ALA A 236 -12.74 -10.41 -45.18
CA ALA A 236 -14.20 -10.33 -45.32
C ALA A 236 -14.58 -9.39 -46.50
N PRO A 237 -15.57 -9.78 -47.32
CA PRO A 237 -16.07 -8.94 -48.41
C PRO A 237 -16.72 -7.64 -47.88
N PRO A 238 -16.84 -6.59 -48.72
CA PRO A 238 -17.36 -5.28 -48.29
C PRO A 238 -18.77 -5.42 -47.73
N THR A 239 -18.86 -5.25 -46.41
CA THR A 239 -20.09 -5.38 -45.61
C THR A 239 -20.67 -3.96 -45.39
N PRO A 240 -22.00 -3.78 -45.26
CA PRO A 240 -22.58 -2.49 -44.87
C PRO A 240 -21.89 -1.88 -43.64
N ALA A 241 -21.92 -0.54 -43.55
CA ALA A 241 -21.32 0.20 -42.45
C ALA A 241 -21.86 -0.29 -41.10
N ARG A 242 -20.97 -0.83 -40.26
CA ARG A 242 -21.29 -1.36 -38.92
C ARG A 242 -20.70 -0.42 -37.88
N SER A 243 -21.55 0.24 -37.11
CA SER A 243 -21.12 1.14 -36.01
C SER A 243 -21.13 0.39 -34.68
N LEU A 244 -19.97 0.32 -34.02
CA LEU A 244 -19.81 -0.27 -32.69
C LEU A 244 -19.81 0.84 -31.64
N HIS A 245 -20.69 0.77 -30.63
CA HIS A 245 -20.79 1.73 -29.54
C HIS A 245 -19.97 1.26 -28.33
N ILE A 246 -19.02 2.08 -27.88
CA ILE A 246 -18.06 1.71 -26.84
C ILE A 246 -18.17 2.69 -25.67
N PHE A 247 -18.55 2.17 -24.50
CA PHE A 247 -18.52 2.93 -23.26
C PHE A 247 -17.18 2.69 -22.57
N ALA A 248 -16.36 3.74 -22.47
CA ALA A 248 -15.00 3.62 -21.95
C ALA A 248 -14.69 4.69 -20.89
N ALA A 249 -13.85 4.34 -19.91
CA ALA A 249 -13.37 5.31 -18.94
C ALA A 249 -12.63 6.48 -19.62
N ALA A 250 -12.80 7.70 -19.09
CA ALA A 250 -12.17 8.89 -19.66
C ALA A 250 -10.64 8.79 -19.82
N SER A 251 -9.94 8.12 -18.90
CA SER A 251 -8.48 7.90 -18.97
C SER A 251 -8.05 7.05 -20.18
N LEU A 252 -8.96 6.25 -20.76
CA LEU A 252 -8.67 5.41 -21.93
C LEU A 252 -8.74 6.20 -23.25
N ALA A 253 -9.21 7.45 -23.25
CA ALA A 253 -9.54 8.18 -24.48
C ALA A 253 -8.40 8.23 -25.49
N SER A 254 -7.20 8.68 -25.08
CA SER A 254 -6.04 8.75 -25.96
C SER A 254 -5.65 7.37 -26.51
N ALA A 255 -5.58 6.35 -25.65
CA ALA A 255 -5.21 5.00 -26.06
C ALA A 255 -6.25 4.39 -27.02
N PHE A 256 -7.53 4.57 -26.74
CA PHE A 256 -8.62 3.99 -27.52
C PHE A 256 -8.79 4.70 -28.87
N HIS A 257 -8.46 5.98 -28.98
CA HIS A 257 -8.39 6.64 -30.29
C HIS A 257 -7.30 6.05 -31.19
N THR A 258 -6.10 5.80 -30.65
CA THR A 258 -5.02 5.14 -31.41
C THR A 258 -5.37 3.71 -31.77
N ILE A 259 -5.91 2.94 -30.81
CA ILE A 259 -6.40 1.57 -31.05
C ILE A 259 -7.50 1.55 -32.10
N ALA A 260 -8.42 2.52 -32.08
CA ALA A 260 -9.50 2.61 -33.06
C ALA A 260 -8.97 2.84 -34.48
N ALA A 261 -8.00 3.73 -34.63
CA ALA A 261 -7.36 3.99 -35.92
C ALA A 261 -6.69 2.72 -36.49
N ASP A 262 -5.95 1.99 -35.65
CA ASP A 262 -5.30 0.75 -36.07
C ASP A 262 -6.33 -0.37 -36.36
N PHE A 263 -7.37 -0.51 -35.53
CA PHE A 263 -8.40 -1.52 -35.70
C PHE A 263 -9.21 -1.31 -37.00
N THR A 264 -9.62 -0.08 -37.28
CA THR A 264 -10.41 0.25 -38.47
C THR A 264 -9.62 0.14 -39.76
N ALA A 265 -8.30 0.33 -39.72
CA ALA A 265 -7.42 0.08 -40.87
C ALA A 265 -7.43 -1.39 -41.32
N HIS A 266 -7.72 -2.33 -40.41
CA HIS A 266 -7.81 -3.76 -40.69
C HIS A 266 -9.25 -4.28 -40.83
N HIS A 267 -10.26 -3.46 -40.58
CA HIS A 267 -11.68 -3.83 -40.63
C HIS A 267 -12.48 -2.83 -41.46
N ALA A 268 -12.42 -2.96 -42.79
CA ALA A 268 -13.12 -2.07 -43.71
C ALA A 268 -14.64 -2.05 -43.44
N GLY A 269 -15.22 -0.84 -43.43
CA GLY A 269 -16.65 -0.64 -43.19
C GLY A 269 -17.07 -0.67 -41.71
N VAL A 270 -16.12 -0.63 -40.77
CA VAL A 270 -16.40 -0.50 -39.34
C VAL A 270 -16.21 0.94 -38.87
N ASP A 271 -17.19 1.46 -38.12
CA ASP A 271 -17.14 2.75 -37.43
C ASP A 271 -17.15 2.50 -35.91
N LEU A 272 -16.27 3.15 -35.15
CA LEU A 272 -16.18 2.99 -33.70
C LEU A 272 -16.61 4.29 -33.01
N ARG A 273 -17.71 4.25 -32.26
CA ARG A 273 -18.25 5.41 -31.55
C ARG A 273 -18.02 5.29 -30.06
N PHE A 274 -17.23 6.20 -29.52
CA PHE A 274 -16.87 6.20 -28.11
C PHE A 274 -17.75 7.15 -27.29
N THR A 275 -18.20 6.67 -26.14
CA THR A 275 -18.70 7.51 -25.05
C THR A 275 -17.71 7.41 -23.90
N PHE A 276 -16.89 8.45 -23.74
CA PHE A 276 -15.92 8.54 -22.66
C PHE A 276 -16.53 9.22 -21.43
N GLY A 277 -16.26 8.70 -20.24
CA GLY A 277 -16.78 9.30 -19.01
C GLY A 277 -16.34 8.61 -17.71
N GLY A 278 -16.91 9.06 -16.60
CA GLY A 278 -16.72 8.42 -15.29
C GLY A 278 -17.35 7.03 -15.27
N SER A 279 -16.60 6.00 -14.84
CA SER A 279 -17.04 4.61 -14.98
C SER A 279 -18.34 4.28 -14.24
N TYR A 280 -18.63 4.92 -13.09
CA TYR A 280 -19.92 4.76 -12.41
C TYR A 280 -21.07 5.38 -13.20
N HIS A 281 -20.85 6.55 -13.79
CA HIS A 281 -21.86 7.21 -14.62
C HIS A 281 -22.19 6.38 -15.86
N LEU A 282 -21.17 5.85 -16.54
CA LEU A 282 -21.34 4.95 -17.68
C LEU A 282 -22.02 3.63 -17.27
N SER A 283 -21.63 3.04 -16.14
CA SER A 283 -22.28 1.83 -15.60
C SER A 283 -23.76 2.06 -15.28
N ALA A 284 -24.11 3.23 -14.71
CA ALA A 284 -25.48 3.62 -14.45
C ALA A 284 -26.29 3.82 -15.75
N GLN A 285 -25.69 4.41 -16.79
CA GLN A 285 -26.32 4.51 -18.11
C GLN A 285 -26.57 3.12 -18.72
N LEU A 286 -25.57 2.24 -18.68
CA LEU A 286 -25.68 0.88 -19.19
C LEU A 286 -26.77 0.09 -18.45
N THR A 287 -26.83 0.22 -17.12
CA THR A 287 -27.88 -0.38 -16.28
C THR A 287 -29.28 0.09 -16.71
N ARG A 288 -29.44 1.38 -17.02
CA ARG A 288 -30.68 1.97 -17.54
C ARG A 288 -30.99 1.61 -19.00
N GLY A 289 -30.17 0.78 -19.66
CA GLY A 289 -30.41 0.30 -21.02
C GLY A 289 -29.89 1.23 -22.10
N ALA A 290 -28.92 2.10 -21.79
CA ALA A 290 -28.23 2.84 -22.84
C ALA A 290 -27.52 1.87 -23.79
N PRO A 291 -27.63 2.04 -25.13
CA PRO A 291 -27.07 1.10 -26.09
C PRO A 291 -25.55 1.20 -26.12
N ALA A 292 -24.88 0.09 -25.85
CA ALA A 292 -23.43 -0.09 -25.99
C ALA A 292 -23.13 -1.55 -26.34
N ASP A 293 -22.07 -1.78 -27.11
CA ASP A 293 -21.61 -3.12 -27.51
C ASP A 293 -20.40 -3.57 -26.69
N VAL A 294 -19.60 -2.61 -26.22
CA VAL A 294 -18.40 -2.84 -25.40
C VAL A 294 -18.39 -1.90 -24.20
N PHE A 295 -18.06 -2.43 -23.02
CA PHE A 295 -17.89 -1.67 -21.78
C PHE A 295 -16.49 -1.84 -21.20
N ALA A 296 -15.77 -0.72 -21.01
CA ALA A 296 -14.40 -0.66 -20.52
C ALA A 296 -14.23 0.33 -19.33
N PRO A 297 -14.70 -0.03 -18.12
CA PRO A 297 -14.55 0.80 -16.92
C PRO A 297 -13.12 0.80 -16.36
N ALA A 298 -12.82 1.82 -15.55
CA ALA A 298 -11.52 2.00 -14.89
C ALA A 298 -11.34 1.22 -13.60
N HIS A 299 -12.35 0.48 -13.14
CA HIS A 299 -12.26 -0.26 -11.88
C HIS A 299 -13.34 -1.34 -11.78
N ARG A 300 -13.05 -2.35 -10.96
CA ARG A 300 -13.87 -3.55 -10.78
C ARG A 300 -15.31 -3.24 -10.36
N GLN A 301 -15.52 -2.32 -9.42
CA GLN A 301 -16.86 -2.05 -8.88
C GLN A 301 -17.83 -1.53 -9.94
N ALA A 302 -17.38 -0.74 -10.92
CA ALA A 302 -18.22 -0.30 -12.03
C ALA A 302 -18.58 -1.46 -12.99
N MET A 303 -17.66 -2.41 -13.18
CA MET A 303 -17.92 -3.64 -13.93
C MET A 303 -18.91 -4.55 -13.19
N ASP A 304 -18.71 -4.72 -11.88
CA ASP A 304 -19.59 -5.51 -11.03
C ASP A 304 -21.03 -4.98 -11.09
N LEU A 305 -21.23 -3.67 -11.05
CA LEU A 305 -22.57 -3.08 -11.21
C LEU A 305 -23.24 -3.47 -12.54
N ALA A 306 -22.49 -3.51 -13.65
CA ALA A 306 -23.01 -3.92 -14.96
C ALA A 306 -23.33 -5.43 -15.00
N ILE A 307 -22.50 -6.26 -14.35
CA ILE A 307 -22.74 -7.70 -14.20
C ILE A 307 -24.02 -7.96 -13.39
N HIS A 308 -24.15 -7.33 -12.21
CA HIS A 308 -25.31 -7.51 -11.34
C HIS A 308 -26.61 -7.02 -12.00
N ALA A 309 -26.51 -6.03 -12.89
CA ALA A 309 -27.63 -5.56 -13.71
C ALA A 309 -27.96 -6.47 -14.90
N GLY A 310 -27.23 -7.57 -15.11
CA GLY A 310 -27.40 -8.49 -16.23
C GLY A 310 -26.97 -7.91 -17.59
N ARG A 311 -26.24 -6.78 -17.59
CA ARG A 311 -25.79 -6.10 -18.83
C ARG A 311 -24.47 -6.62 -19.36
N VAL A 312 -23.69 -7.31 -18.53
CA VAL A 312 -22.41 -7.92 -18.90
C VAL A 312 -22.36 -9.32 -18.32
N TRP A 313 -21.92 -10.30 -19.11
CA TRP A 313 -21.71 -11.65 -18.61
C TRP A 313 -20.35 -11.77 -17.91
N PRO A 314 -20.25 -12.38 -16.71
CA PRO A 314 -18.98 -12.54 -16.00
C PRO A 314 -17.87 -13.17 -16.86
N GLU A 315 -18.22 -14.15 -17.69
CA GLU A 315 -17.31 -14.86 -18.61
C GLU A 315 -16.77 -13.98 -19.75
N SER A 316 -17.41 -12.85 -20.03
CA SER A 316 -16.98 -11.89 -21.05
C SER A 316 -16.05 -10.80 -20.51
N VAL A 317 -15.71 -10.85 -19.22
CA VAL A 317 -14.89 -9.82 -18.56
C VAL A 317 -13.42 -10.18 -18.59
N TYR A 318 -12.66 -9.36 -19.32
CA TYR A 318 -11.21 -9.54 -19.45
C TYR A 318 -10.45 -8.37 -18.83
N PRO A 319 -9.54 -8.60 -17.87
CA PRO A 319 -8.59 -7.56 -17.48
C PRO A 319 -7.63 -7.32 -18.64
N PHE A 320 -7.35 -6.06 -18.96
CA PHE A 320 -6.54 -5.71 -20.14
C PHE A 320 -5.51 -4.61 -19.90
N ALA A 321 -5.65 -3.82 -18.85
CA ALA A 321 -4.71 -2.77 -18.50
C ALA A 321 -4.71 -2.54 -17.00
N SER A 322 -3.64 -1.95 -16.50
CA SER A 322 -3.57 -1.48 -15.13
C SER A 322 -2.92 -0.10 -15.05
N ASN A 323 -3.21 0.62 -13.98
CA ASN A 323 -2.76 2.00 -13.81
C ASN A 323 -2.38 2.26 -12.35
N GLN A 324 -1.57 3.29 -12.11
CA GLN A 324 -1.08 3.66 -10.79
C GLN A 324 -1.37 5.12 -10.51
N LEU A 325 -1.57 5.46 -9.24
CA LEU A 325 -1.69 6.85 -8.82
C LEU A 325 -0.32 7.50 -8.76
N VAL A 326 -0.25 8.72 -9.26
CA VAL A 326 0.93 9.58 -9.23
C VAL A 326 0.54 10.96 -8.75
N LEU A 327 1.51 11.66 -8.17
CA LEU A 327 1.35 13.06 -7.83
C LEU A 327 1.82 13.90 -9.01
N VAL A 328 1.01 14.86 -9.41
CA VAL A 328 1.36 15.87 -10.43
C VAL A 328 1.33 17.25 -9.79
N SER A 329 2.29 18.08 -10.17
CA SER A 329 2.39 19.46 -9.68
C SER A 329 2.79 20.41 -10.80
N ALA A 330 2.32 21.65 -10.71
CA ALA A 330 2.79 22.71 -11.58
C ALA A 330 4.28 23.00 -11.29
N PRO A 331 5.13 23.26 -12.29
CA PRO A 331 6.54 23.63 -12.05
C PRO A 331 6.69 24.90 -11.20
N THR A 332 5.68 25.77 -11.22
CA THR A 332 5.60 27.02 -10.47
C THR A 332 4.94 26.87 -9.10
N ALA A 333 4.59 25.65 -8.67
CA ALA A 333 3.95 25.42 -7.39
C ALA A 333 4.81 25.99 -6.24
N PRO A 334 4.19 26.70 -5.27
CA PRO A 334 4.92 27.36 -4.17
C PRO A 334 5.62 26.36 -3.25
N VAL A 335 5.16 25.11 -3.27
CA VAL A 335 5.67 24.02 -2.45
C VAL A 335 6.19 22.92 -3.38
N GLN A 336 7.48 22.60 -3.26
CA GLN A 336 8.01 21.38 -3.87
C GLN A 336 7.54 20.17 -3.07
N LEU A 337 6.79 19.29 -3.73
CA LEU A 337 6.34 18.02 -3.19
C LEU A 337 7.49 17.01 -3.34
N ARG A 338 7.88 16.38 -2.25
CA ARG A 338 8.96 15.37 -2.19
C ARG A 338 8.53 14.12 -1.43
N GLN A 339 7.55 14.27 -0.55
CA GLN A 339 7.03 13.20 0.29
C GLN A 339 5.53 13.41 0.54
N PRO A 340 4.78 12.36 0.91
CA PRO A 340 3.34 12.47 1.17
C PRO A 340 2.94 13.56 2.18
N GLU A 341 3.75 13.79 3.21
CA GLU A 341 3.50 14.81 4.23
C GLU A 341 3.35 16.21 3.64
N ASP A 342 4.03 16.50 2.52
CA ASP A 342 4.00 17.83 1.89
C ASP A 342 2.59 18.22 1.39
N LEU A 343 1.71 17.23 1.16
CA LEU A 343 0.30 17.45 0.84
C LEU A 343 -0.48 18.17 1.94
N THR A 344 0.03 18.16 3.17
CA THR A 344 -0.60 18.81 4.33
C THR A 344 -0.09 20.23 4.58
N ARG A 345 0.88 20.72 3.78
CA ARG A 345 1.48 22.05 3.98
C ARG A 345 0.46 23.15 3.76
N PRO A 346 0.30 24.09 4.71
CA PRO A 346 -0.59 25.23 4.53
C PRO A 346 -0.24 26.04 3.28
N GLY A 347 -1.26 26.51 2.55
CA GLY A 347 -1.09 27.34 1.36
C GLY A 347 -0.90 26.56 0.05
N LEU A 348 -0.77 25.23 0.11
CA LEU A 348 -0.85 24.38 -1.07
C LEU A 348 -2.30 24.27 -1.54
N ARG A 349 -2.57 24.52 -2.83
CA ARG A 349 -3.89 24.33 -3.44
C ARG A 349 -3.94 22.99 -4.16
N LEU A 350 -4.81 22.09 -3.74
CA LEU A 350 -4.96 20.76 -4.30
C LEU A 350 -6.22 20.63 -5.15
N ALA A 351 -6.10 19.97 -6.30
CA ALA A 351 -7.23 19.46 -7.07
C ALA A 351 -7.25 17.93 -6.97
N LEU A 352 -8.37 17.36 -6.53
CA LEU A 352 -8.55 15.90 -6.41
C LEU A 352 -9.78 15.43 -7.20
N GLY A 353 -9.87 14.15 -7.52
CA GLY A 353 -11.11 13.59 -8.06
C GLY A 353 -12.23 13.54 -7.02
N SER A 354 -13.48 13.76 -7.44
CA SER A 354 -14.66 13.61 -6.58
C SER A 354 -14.89 12.14 -6.17
N ASP A 355 -15.80 11.89 -5.21
CA ASP A 355 -16.23 10.54 -4.77
C ASP A 355 -17.01 9.73 -5.79
N GLN A 356 -17.44 10.40 -6.86
CA GLN A 356 -18.07 9.75 -8.01
C GLN A 356 -17.06 9.29 -9.07
N THR A 357 -15.76 9.60 -8.90
CA THR A 357 -14.71 9.21 -9.86
C THR A 357 -13.85 8.07 -9.35
N ALA A 358 -13.31 7.27 -10.27
CA ALA A 358 -12.34 6.21 -9.93
C ALA A 358 -11.10 6.82 -9.26
N VAL A 359 -10.45 7.78 -9.92
CA VAL A 359 -9.24 8.46 -9.42
C VAL A 359 -9.43 9.05 -8.03
N GLY A 360 -10.58 9.68 -7.77
CA GLY A 360 -10.89 10.24 -6.46
C GLY A 360 -11.02 9.16 -5.37
N LYS A 361 -11.73 8.05 -5.65
CA LYS A 361 -11.88 6.97 -4.67
C LYS A 361 -10.53 6.37 -4.29
N TYR A 362 -9.74 5.99 -5.29
CA TYR A 362 -8.39 5.48 -5.05
C TYR A 362 -7.50 6.49 -4.34
N THR A 363 -7.64 7.77 -4.66
CA THR A 363 -6.92 8.85 -3.95
C THR A 363 -7.29 8.88 -2.47
N ARG A 364 -8.58 8.78 -2.12
CA ARG A 364 -9.00 8.77 -0.71
C ARG A 364 -8.52 7.51 0.01
N ASP A 365 -8.60 6.35 -0.62
CA ASP A 365 -8.11 5.09 -0.04
C ASP A 365 -6.60 5.19 0.24
N LEU A 366 -5.83 5.71 -0.72
CA LEU A 366 -4.40 5.96 -0.56
C LEU A 366 -4.13 6.95 0.59
N LEU A 367 -4.82 8.08 0.62
CA LEU A 367 -4.63 9.10 1.66
C LEU A 367 -5.01 8.58 3.06
N HIS A 368 -6.03 7.72 3.17
CA HIS A 368 -6.36 7.03 4.43
C HIS A 368 -5.20 6.13 4.86
N GLN A 369 -4.69 5.27 3.98
CA GLN A 369 -3.57 4.39 4.30
C GLN A 369 -2.30 5.17 4.69
N LEU A 370 -2.02 6.29 4.01
CA LEU A 370 -0.88 7.15 4.35
C LEU A 370 -1.06 7.83 5.71
N ALA A 371 -2.28 8.31 6.01
CA ALA A 371 -2.60 8.90 7.32
C ALA A 371 -2.42 7.90 8.45
N GLU A 372 -2.92 6.67 8.27
CA GLU A 372 -2.88 5.63 9.28
C GLU A 372 -1.44 5.15 9.58
N ARG A 373 -0.56 5.21 8.59
CA ARG A 373 0.87 4.92 8.74
C ARG A 373 1.68 6.12 9.25
N GLY A 374 1.05 7.26 9.49
CA GLY A 374 1.72 8.48 9.96
C GLY A 374 2.54 9.20 8.89
N MET A 375 2.41 8.84 7.62
CA MET A 375 3.16 9.44 6.51
C MET A 375 2.63 10.81 6.07
N LEU A 376 1.46 11.21 6.57
CA LEU A 376 0.88 12.55 6.38
C LEU A 376 1.14 13.48 7.58
N GLY A 377 2.11 13.14 8.44
CA GLY A 377 2.45 13.93 9.61
C GLY A 377 1.29 14.06 10.61
N SER A 378 1.39 15.04 11.50
CA SER A 378 0.39 15.29 12.55
C SER A 378 -0.94 15.84 12.02
N ALA A 379 -0.90 16.51 10.86
CA ALA A 379 -2.09 17.06 10.22
C ALA A 379 -2.98 15.96 9.60
N GLY A 380 -2.36 14.84 9.19
CA GLY A 380 -3.04 13.65 8.72
C GLY A 380 -3.93 13.89 7.50
N TYR A 381 -4.91 13.01 7.32
CA TYR A 381 -5.89 13.09 6.23
C TYR A 381 -6.63 14.44 6.18
N ALA A 382 -7.03 14.97 7.34
CA ALA A 382 -7.71 16.26 7.44
C ALA A 382 -6.83 17.43 6.98
N GLY A 383 -5.50 17.32 7.16
CA GLY A 383 -4.53 18.28 6.64
C GLY A 383 -4.57 18.39 5.13
N VAL A 384 -4.61 17.25 4.45
CA VAL A 384 -4.71 17.20 2.99
C VAL A 384 -6.02 17.82 2.52
N LEU A 385 -7.15 17.45 3.15
CA LEU A 385 -8.46 17.95 2.74
C LEU A 385 -8.62 19.46 2.89
N ARG A 386 -7.97 20.09 3.89
CA ARG A 386 -7.99 21.56 4.05
C ARG A 386 -7.34 22.30 2.88
N ASN A 387 -6.43 21.65 2.18
CA ASN A 387 -5.73 22.20 1.03
C ASN A 387 -6.49 21.98 -0.29
N VAL A 388 -7.57 21.19 -0.29
CA VAL A 388 -8.32 20.90 -1.52
C VAL A 388 -9.20 22.09 -1.89
N VAL A 389 -8.92 22.67 -3.05
CA VAL A 389 -9.66 23.80 -3.61
C VAL A 389 -10.65 23.39 -4.71
N TYR A 390 -10.47 22.21 -5.30
CA TYR A 390 -11.32 21.72 -6.38
C TYR A 390 -11.49 20.19 -6.35
N TYR A 391 -12.72 19.73 -6.58
CA TYR A 391 -13.03 18.32 -6.81
C TYR A 391 -13.51 18.11 -8.25
N GLY A 392 -12.65 17.54 -9.10
CA GLY A 392 -12.96 17.27 -10.49
C GLY A 392 -13.91 16.09 -10.68
N SER A 393 -14.85 16.22 -11.62
CA SER A 393 -15.75 15.14 -12.02
C SER A 393 -15.10 14.12 -12.97
N SER A 394 -13.89 14.41 -13.43
CA SER A 394 -13.02 13.54 -14.20
C SER A 394 -11.54 13.83 -13.92
N VAL A 395 -10.65 12.91 -14.28
CA VAL A 395 -9.20 13.16 -14.18
C VAL A 395 -8.75 14.31 -15.08
N ASN A 396 -9.39 14.49 -16.24
CA ASN A 396 -9.10 15.59 -17.16
C ASN A 396 -9.41 16.95 -16.53
N GLU A 397 -10.50 17.07 -15.76
CA GLU A 397 -10.79 18.30 -15.02
C GLU A 397 -9.76 18.60 -13.93
N VAL A 398 -9.28 17.57 -13.23
CA VAL A 398 -8.20 17.73 -12.24
C VAL A 398 -6.93 18.23 -12.92
N MET A 399 -6.53 17.60 -14.03
CA MET A 399 -5.36 18.02 -14.82
C MET A 399 -5.52 19.45 -15.34
N ALA A 400 -6.67 19.79 -15.93
CA ALA A 400 -6.94 21.13 -16.43
C ALA A 400 -6.89 22.20 -15.34
N CYS A 401 -7.39 21.90 -14.14
CA CYS A 401 -7.31 22.80 -12.98
C CYS A 401 -5.85 23.12 -12.60
N ILE A 402 -4.96 22.13 -12.66
CA ILE A 402 -3.53 22.30 -12.35
C ILE A 402 -2.82 23.04 -13.49
N THR A 403 -3.07 22.66 -14.75
CA THR A 403 -2.47 23.31 -15.93
C THR A 403 -2.84 24.79 -16.03
N ARG A 404 -4.06 25.17 -15.65
CA ARG A 404 -4.48 26.59 -15.60
C ARG A 404 -3.92 27.38 -14.41
N GLY A 405 -3.34 26.70 -13.42
CA GLY A 405 -2.85 27.33 -12.19
C GLY A 405 -3.93 27.63 -11.14
N ASP A 406 -5.15 27.10 -11.31
CA ASP A 406 -6.23 27.19 -10.31
C ASP A 406 -5.88 26.37 -9.06
N ALA A 407 -5.15 25.25 -9.26
CA ALA A 407 -4.53 24.44 -8.22
C ALA A 407 -3.02 24.26 -8.49
N ASP A 408 -2.25 23.99 -7.44
CA ASP A 408 -0.81 23.82 -7.51
C ASP A 408 -0.42 22.35 -7.79
N ALA A 409 -1.23 21.41 -7.31
CA ALA A 409 -0.98 19.97 -7.46
C ALA A 409 -2.25 19.12 -7.35
N GLY A 410 -2.12 17.84 -7.69
CA GLY A 410 -3.19 16.87 -7.56
C GLY A 410 -2.70 15.43 -7.71
N ILE A 411 -3.57 14.49 -7.37
CA ILE A 411 -3.31 13.05 -7.53
C ILE A 411 -4.13 12.56 -8.73
N VAL A 412 -3.43 11.97 -9.70
CA VAL A 412 -3.99 11.51 -10.98
C VAL A 412 -3.45 10.11 -11.31
N PHE A 413 -3.90 9.54 -12.42
CA PHE A 413 -3.28 8.31 -12.92
C PHE A 413 -2.00 8.58 -13.71
N ALA A 414 -1.06 7.64 -13.67
CA ALA A 414 0.22 7.72 -14.37
C ALA A 414 0.06 7.93 -15.88
N SER A 415 -0.95 7.32 -16.49
CA SER A 415 -1.29 7.51 -17.91
C SER A 415 -1.62 8.97 -18.25
N ASP A 416 -2.35 9.65 -17.36
CA ASP A 416 -2.79 11.03 -17.57
C ASP A 416 -1.64 12.00 -17.27
N GLY A 417 -0.86 11.73 -16.22
CA GLY A 417 0.35 12.49 -15.89
C GLY A 417 1.37 12.48 -17.04
N LYS A 418 1.56 11.33 -17.69
CA LYS A 418 2.48 11.18 -18.83
C LYS A 418 2.11 12.05 -20.04
N GLN A 419 0.82 12.34 -20.22
CA GLN A 419 0.35 13.19 -21.33
C GLN A 419 0.60 14.68 -21.09
N ALA A 420 0.83 15.10 -19.85
CA ALA A 420 1.08 16.49 -19.50
C ALA A 420 2.59 16.75 -19.33
N SER A 421 3.29 16.99 -20.44
CA SER A 421 4.73 17.30 -20.47
C SER A 421 5.12 18.52 -19.62
N ASP A 422 4.17 19.43 -19.41
CA ASP A 422 4.39 20.70 -18.71
C ASP A 422 4.24 20.58 -17.20
N LEU A 423 3.85 19.40 -16.69
CA LEU A 423 3.67 19.14 -15.26
C LEU A 423 4.80 18.24 -14.74
N VAL A 424 5.18 18.46 -13.48
CA VAL A 424 6.15 17.60 -12.79
C VAL A 424 5.40 16.42 -12.19
N GLN A 425 5.70 15.22 -12.69
CA GLN A 425 5.18 13.95 -12.17
C GLN A 425 6.16 13.32 -11.18
N MET A 426 5.63 12.78 -10.08
CA MET A 426 6.42 12.02 -9.11
C MET A 426 5.64 10.83 -8.53
N PRO A 427 6.35 9.75 -8.16
CA PRO A 427 5.74 8.67 -7.40
C PRO A 427 5.30 9.18 -6.02
N ILE A 428 4.22 8.60 -5.50
CA ILE A 428 3.69 8.98 -4.17
C ILE A 428 4.49 8.31 -3.04
N LEU A 429 5.17 7.20 -3.32
CA LEU A 429 5.91 6.37 -2.36
C LEU A 429 7.31 5.98 -2.85
#